data_AF-A0A523JKA3-F1
#
_entry.id   AF-A0A523JKA3-F1
#
_cell.length_a   1.000
_cell.length_b   1.000
_cell.length_c   1.000
_cell.angle_alpha   90.00
_cell.angle_beta   90.00
_cell.angle_gamma   90.00
#
_symmetry.space_group_name_H-M   'P 1'
#
loop_
_entity.id
_entity.type
_entity.pdbx_description
1 polymer ?
#
loop_
_entity_poly.entity_id
_entity_poly.type
_entity_poly.pdbx_seq_one_letter_code
_entity_poly.pdbx_strand_id
1 'polypeptide(L)'
;MNHPNRKSPDIKSVVLIGGSDSSAGAGIQVDARFLSSLGVPFKNIITAITAQEHGAFHHCQDTSDESLKAQAKVLKDDSIVKIGMMGKSLRVLNELLDKQVIILDPVLFTSSGSALLDEGDLNFLKKSFLPKVKIITPNIVEAEILWGNKINSPQDVEKAAEYIKTLGPENILIKGGHLKLAGMGDFFLGEKRFWIKSEKIDSERVRGTGCALASSLAGGLALGLDIYDALVMAKILLHKSYRSARQEGDYFYLNPTSFHQGLKPEDMPWTQKHFADQKAFPEFKLKNKTTLYPIVDRAHWIKELGKASPLMIQLRIKDLEGDCLEREIIEAIELSKEFGVSLFINDFWQLAIKHGAFGVHLGQEDLADVDLNAIRDNGIRLGVSTHCYFEATWALGIRPSYIAFGPIYHTALKAMDFAPQGLENLRLWRNLFDLPLVAIGGINLERGSAVAQTGVDIISVVRDILLDPAPIDRTKNWKSQIGEQIH
;
A
#
# COMPACT_ATOMS: atom_id res chain seq x y z
N MET A 1 -13.92 8.69 -4.47
CA MET A 1 -13.29 7.47 -3.92
C MET A 1 -13.31 7.58 -2.39
N ASN A 2 -13.90 6.60 -1.68
CA ASN A 2 -13.85 6.50 -0.23
C ASN A 2 -12.62 5.69 0.19
N HIS A 3 -11.43 6.32 0.13
CA HIS A 3 -10.18 5.69 0.55
C HIS A 3 -9.98 5.93 2.06
N PRO A 4 -9.63 4.91 2.88
CA PRO A 4 -9.58 5.04 4.35
C PRO A 4 -8.59 6.10 4.87
N ASN A 5 -7.45 6.26 4.19
CA ASN A 5 -6.41 7.24 4.51
C ASN A 5 -6.52 8.55 3.69
N ARG A 6 -7.72 8.91 3.25
CA ARG A 6 -7.93 10.16 2.52
C ARG A 6 -7.99 11.32 3.51
N LYS A 7 -6.98 12.20 3.47
CA LYS A 7 -6.84 13.31 4.44
C LYS A 7 -7.69 14.55 4.12
N SER A 8 -8.13 14.70 2.88
CA SER A 8 -8.97 15.83 2.45
C SER A 8 -10.03 15.40 1.43
N PRO A 9 -11.27 15.92 1.53
CA PRO A 9 -12.29 15.74 0.49
C PRO A 9 -11.99 16.55 -0.78
N ASP A 10 -11.12 17.56 -0.71
CA ASP A 10 -10.78 18.42 -1.83
C ASP A 10 -9.76 17.75 -2.75
N ILE A 11 -10.11 17.61 -4.03
CA ILE A 11 -9.23 17.03 -5.05
C ILE A 11 -8.44 18.17 -5.68
N LYS A 12 -7.11 18.09 -5.61
CA LYS A 12 -6.21 19.02 -6.30
C LYS A 12 -6.08 18.67 -7.78
N SER A 13 -5.77 19.65 -8.61
CA SER A 13 -5.38 19.40 -10.00
C SER A 13 -3.90 19.03 -10.11
N VAL A 14 -3.56 18.10 -11.00
CA VAL A 14 -2.17 17.80 -11.35
C VAL A 14 -1.77 18.56 -12.62
N VAL A 15 -0.58 19.16 -12.63
CA VAL A 15 0.02 19.73 -13.82
C VAL A 15 1.00 18.71 -14.42
N LEU A 16 0.70 18.28 -15.65
CA LEU A 16 1.51 17.34 -16.41
C LEU A 16 2.54 18.10 -17.23
N ILE A 17 3.82 17.81 -17.05
CA ILE A 17 4.91 18.40 -17.83
C ILE A 17 5.63 17.27 -18.59
N GLY A 18 5.61 17.32 -19.91
CA GLY A 18 6.25 16.29 -20.72
C GLY A 18 6.00 16.39 -22.21
N GLY A 19 6.51 15.41 -22.96
CA GLY A 19 6.31 15.33 -24.40
C GLY A 19 4.89 14.89 -24.79
N SER A 20 4.41 15.42 -25.90
CA SER A 20 3.23 14.92 -26.61
C SER A 20 3.64 13.83 -27.59
N ASP A 21 3.09 12.63 -27.42
CA ASP A 21 3.32 11.47 -28.27
C ASP A 21 2.16 11.31 -29.26
N SER A 22 2.43 11.38 -30.57
CA SER A 22 1.42 11.24 -31.62
C SER A 22 0.75 9.87 -31.66
N SER A 23 1.44 8.81 -31.19
CA SER A 23 0.83 7.48 -31.06
C SER A 23 -0.09 7.36 -29.84
N ALA A 24 -0.02 8.33 -28.93
CA ALA A 24 -0.61 8.29 -27.61
C ALA A 24 -0.14 7.11 -26.73
N GLY A 25 0.91 6.37 -27.10
CA GLY A 25 1.44 5.23 -26.36
C GLY A 25 2.26 5.57 -25.11
N ALA A 26 2.73 6.80 -25.00
CA ALA A 26 3.45 7.36 -23.86
C ALA A 26 3.07 8.84 -23.63
N GLY A 27 3.97 9.59 -23.00
CA GLY A 27 3.87 11.04 -22.83
C GLY A 27 2.63 11.52 -22.06
N ILE A 28 2.27 12.78 -22.29
CA ILE A 28 1.13 13.44 -21.64
C ILE A 28 -0.19 12.70 -21.90
N GLN A 29 -0.33 12.01 -23.04
CA GLN A 29 -1.53 11.24 -23.37
C GLN A 29 -1.74 10.06 -22.40
N VAL A 30 -0.69 9.30 -22.07
CA VAL A 30 -0.78 8.25 -21.03
C VAL A 30 -1.04 8.88 -19.67
N ASP A 31 -0.31 9.94 -19.34
CA ASP A 31 -0.44 10.63 -18.06
C ASP A 31 -1.89 11.10 -17.80
N ALA A 32 -2.48 11.77 -18.79
CA ALA A 32 -3.86 12.24 -18.78
C ALA A 32 -4.88 11.10 -18.63
N ARG A 33 -4.66 9.96 -19.31
CA ARG A 33 -5.55 8.78 -19.21
C ARG A 33 -5.58 8.20 -17.81
N PHE A 34 -4.42 8.07 -17.17
CA PHE A 34 -4.34 7.56 -15.80
C PHE A 34 -4.97 8.51 -14.79
N LEU A 35 -4.72 9.82 -14.88
CA LEU A 35 -5.38 10.80 -14.01
C LEU A 35 -6.91 10.83 -14.21
N SER A 36 -7.37 10.76 -15.46
CA SER A 36 -8.80 10.69 -15.78
C SER A 36 -9.46 9.46 -15.16
N SER A 37 -8.79 8.30 -15.19
CA SER A 37 -9.30 7.06 -14.57
C SER A 37 -9.46 7.16 -13.05
N LEU A 38 -8.70 8.07 -12.41
CA LEU A 38 -8.79 8.37 -10.98
C LEU A 38 -9.80 9.50 -10.68
N GLY A 39 -10.38 10.13 -11.70
CA GLY A 39 -11.23 11.30 -11.56
C GLY A 39 -10.47 12.57 -11.13
N VAL A 40 -9.15 12.61 -11.38
CA VAL A 40 -8.29 13.74 -10.99
C VAL A 40 -8.23 14.74 -12.14
N PRO A 41 -8.59 16.03 -11.91
CA PRO A 41 -8.46 17.06 -12.93
C PRO A 41 -6.99 17.35 -13.23
N PHE A 42 -6.68 17.66 -14.48
CA PHE A 42 -5.32 17.94 -14.90
C PHE A 42 -5.21 19.10 -15.87
N LYS A 43 -4.01 19.67 -15.94
CA LYS A 43 -3.56 20.66 -16.93
C LYS A 43 -2.24 20.18 -17.50
N ASN A 44 -1.76 20.77 -18.59
CA ASN A 44 -0.49 20.35 -19.19
C ASN A 44 0.42 21.52 -19.58
N ILE A 45 1.71 21.19 -19.65
CA ILE A 45 2.78 22.00 -20.23
C ILE A 45 3.56 21.04 -21.14
N ILE A 46 3.49 21.28 -22.44
CA ILE A 46 4.12 20.43 -23.45
C ILE A 46 5.58 20.87 -23.61
N THR A 47 6.51 19.93 -23.41
CA THR A 47 7.97 20.17 -23.55
C THR A 47 8.45 19.92 -24.98
N ALA A 48 7.84 18.96 -25.65
CA ALA A 48 8.13 18.64 -27.04
C ALA A 48 6.92 17.98 -27.71
N ILE A 49 6.82 18.12 -29.02
CA ILE A 49 5.91 17.33 -29.85
C ILE A 49 6.74 16.28 -30.56
N THR A 50 6.30 15.03 -30.50
CA THR A 50 7.00 13.92 -31.16
C THR A 50 6.09 13.26 -32.19
N ALA A 51 6.63 12.99 -33.36
CA ALA A 51 6.02 12.11 -34.35
C ALA A 51 6.64 10.72 -34.18
N GLN A 52 5.85 9.82 -33.62
CA GLN A 52 6.22 8.44 -33.34
C GLN A 52 5.05 7.52 -33.65
N GLU A 53 5.39 6.28 -34.00
CA GLU A 53 4.46 5.16 -34.04
C GLU A 53 5.06 4.01 -33.22
N HIS A 54 4.41 2.86 -33.25
CA HIS A 54 4.94 1.72 -32.55
C HIS A 54 6.23 1.20 -33.20
N GLY A 55 7.33 1.27 -32.45
CA GLY A 55 8.63 0.77 -32.88
C GLY A 55 9.47 1.78 -33.68
N ALA A 56 8.95 2.96 -34.02
CA ALA A 56 9.70 3.98 -34.74
C ALA A 56 9.52 5.39 -34.14
N PHE A 57 10.64 6.12 -34.10
CA PHE A 57 10.71 7.51 -33.70
C PHE A 57 11.13 8.32 -34.93
N HIS A 58 10.24 9.18 -35.42
CA HIS A 58 10.44 9.86 -36.70
C HIS A 58 10.93 11.29 -36.53
N HIS A 59 10.35 12.02 -35.57
CA HIS A 59 10.67 13.44 -35.39
C HIS A 59 10.40 13.91 -33.96
N CYS A 60 11.18 14.91 -33.54
CA CYS A 60 11.02 15.63 -32.28
C CYS A 60 11.14 17.12 -32.52
N GLN A 61 10.16 17.88 -32.05
CA GLN A 61 10.22 19.33 -32.02
C GLN A 61 10.09 19.81 -30.58
N ASP A 62 11.17 20.37 -30.05
CA ASP A 62 11.18 21.00 -28.73
C ASP A 62 10.28 22.26 -28.72
N THR A 63 9.60 22.47 -27.60
CA THR A 63 8.83 23.71 -27.37
C THR A 63 9.79 24.82 -26.97
N SER A 64 9.61 26.02 -27.52
CA SER A 64 10.48 27.16 -27.18
C SER A 64 10.32 27.59 -25.72
N ASP A 65 11.39 28.13 -25.13
CA ASP A 65 11.37 28.67 -23.76
C ASP A 65 10.26 29.70 -23.54
N GLU A 66 10.00 30.56 -24.54
CA GLU A 66 8.90 31.53 -24.51
C GLU A 66 7.54 30.84 -24.40
N SER A 67 7.32 29.79 -25.20
CA SER A 67 6.07 29.02 -25.17
C SER A 67 5.93 28.21 -23.87
N LEU A 68 7.03 27.70 -23.32
CA LEU A 68 7.04 27.03 -22.01
C LEU A 68 6.65 28.01 -20.89
N LYS A 69 7.26 29.20 -20.87
CA LYS A 69 6.92 30.27 -19.92
C LYS A 69 5.46 30.72 -20.06
N ALA A 70 4.93 30.78 -21.28
CA ALA A 70 3.53 31.11 -21.52
C ALA A 70 2.57 30.03 -20.99
N GLN A 71 2.87 28.75 -21.23
CA GLN A 71 2.09 27.62 -20.70
C GLN A 71 2.14 27.55 -19.17
N ALA A 72 3.30 27.87 -18.57
CA ALA A 72 3.54 27.81 -17.13
C ALA A 72 2.63 28.70 -16.27
N LYS A 73 1.84 29.60 -16.88
CA LYS A 73 0.77 30.37 -16.20
C LYS A 73 -0.28 29.49 -15.51
N VAL A 74 -0.36 28.20 -15.86
CA VAL A 74 -1.25 27.24 -15.19
C VAL A 74 -0.76 26.80 -13.81
N LEU A 75 0.52 26.99 -13.51
CA LEU A 75 1.16 26.63 -12.24
C LEU A 75 0.70 27.54 -11.11
N LYS A 76 0.52 26.94 -9.94
CA LYS A 76 0.28 27.58 -8.65
C LYS A 76 1.31 27.08 -7.64
N ASP A 77 1.54 27.83 -6.56
CA ASP A 77 2.48 27.44 -5.50
C ASP A 77 2.20 26.04 -4.94
N ASP A 78 0.93 25.67 -4.76
CA ASP A 78 0.52 24.39 -4.18
C ASP A 78 0.24 23.27 -5.20
N SER A 79 0.66 23.47 -6.45
CA SER A 79 0.43 22.51 -7.53
C SER A 79 1.18 21.20 -7.30
N ILE A 80 0.53 20.10 -7.64
CA ILE A 80 1.18 18.80 -7.80
C ILE A 80 1.60 18.69 -9.26
N VAL A 81 2.89 18.43 -9.50
CA VAL A 81 3.48 18.43 -10.84
C VAL A 81 4.06 17.06 -11.12
N LYS A 82 3.58 16.40 -12.18
CA LYS A 82 4.24 15.19 -12.71
C LYS A 82 5.07 15.60 -13.90
N ILE A 83 6.36 15.26 -13.86
CA ILE A 83 7.32 15.54 -14.93
C ILE A 83 7.73 14.22 -15.56
N GLY A 84 7.64 14.15 -16.89
CA GLY A 84 8.21 13.07 -17.71
C GLY A 84 9.38 13.57 -18.54
N MET A 85 9.38 13.29 -19.84
CA MET A 85 10.42 13.73 -20.77
C MET A 85 10.60 15.26 -20.74
N MET A 86 11.74 15.74 -20.23
CA MET A 86 12.07 17.17 -20.14
C MET A 86 12.71 17.73 -21.42
N GLY A 87 13.45 16.90 -22.17
CA GLY A 87 14.23 17.35 -23.32
C GLY A 87 15.15 18.52 -22.93
N LYS A 88 15.26 19.53 -23.80
CA LYS A 88 16.06 20.75 -23.54
C LYS A 88 15.42 21.72 -22.53
N SER A 89 14.25 21.39 -22.00
CA SER A 89 13.47 22.27 -21.12
C SER A 89 13.97 22.30 -19.67
N LEU A 90 14.96 21.48 -19.30
CA LEU A 90 15.36 21.28 -17.91
C LEU A 90 15.70 22.61 -17.19
N ARG A 91 16.43 23.52 -17.85
CA ARG A 91 16.86 24.80 -17.27
C ARG A 91 15.68 25.74 -17.04
N VAL A 92 14.79 25.89 -18.02
CA VAL A 92 13.60 26.74 -17.86
C VAL A 92 12.62 26.14 -16.85
N LEU A 93 12.48 24.82 -16.79
CA LEU A 93 11.68 24.15 -15.76
C LEU A 93 12.25 24.39 -14.36
N ASN A 94 13.57 24.40 -14.20
CA ASN A 94 14.21 24.73 -12.93
C ASN A 94 13.93 26.18 -12.48
N GLU A 95 13.78 27.13 -13.42
CA GLU A 95 13.37 28.51 -13.12
C GLU A 95 11.90 28.61 -12.72
N LEU A 96 11.04 27.84 -13.40
CA LEU A 96 9.58 27.91 -13.24
C LEU A 96 9.06 27.15 -12.01
N LEU A 97 9.79 26.14 -11.55
CA LEU A 97 9.39 25.26 -10.45
C LEU A 97 10.22 25.55 -9.20
N ASP A 98 9.53 25.82 -8.10
CA ASP A 98 10.17 26.16 -6.82
C ASP A 98 9.42 25.56 -5.63
N LYS A 99 8.13 25.85 -5.51
CA LYS A 99 7.31 25.46 -4.34
C LYS A 99 6.41 24.24 -4.57
N GLN A 100 6.34 23.77 -5.81
CA GLN A 100 5.42 22.71 -6.20
C GLN A 100 5.83 21.35 -5.63
N VAL A 101 4.84 20.45 -5.49
CA VAL A 101 5.11 19.04 -5.19
C VAL A 101 5.48 18.31 -6.48
N ILE A 102 6.77 18.04 -6.67
CA ILE A 102 7.30 17.49 -7.93
C ILE A 102 7.47 15.96 -7.87
N ILE A 103 6.77 15.25 -8.74
CA ILE A 103 6.93 13.84 -9.06
C ILE A 103 7.73 13.75 -10.37
N LEU A 104 8.96 13.27 -10.31
CA LEU A 104 9.86 13.18 -11.46
C LEU A 104 9.99 11.73 -11.95
N ASP A 105 9.44 11.44 -13.12
CA ASP A 105 9.87 10.30 -13.93
C ASP A 105 11.02 10.79 -14.83
N PRO A 106 12.28 10.42 -14.56
CA PRO A 106 13.42 11.14 -15.12
C PRO A 106 13.57 10.96 -16.64
N VAL A 107 13.02 9.88 -17.22
CA VAL A 107 13.00 9.56 -18.66
C VAL A 107 14.31 9.98 -19.34
N LEU A 108 15.42 9.36 -18.93
CA LEU A 108 16.75 9.74 -19.44
C LEU A 108 17.02 9.19 -20.84
N PHE A 109 16.24 8.20 -21.27
CA PHE A 109 16.33 7.55 -22.58
C PHE A 109 14.97 7.39 -23.24
N THR A 110 14.95 7.38 -24.56
CA THR A 110 13.78 6.95 -25.33
C THR A 110 13.57 5.43 -25.21
N SER A 111 12.37 4.94 -25.53
CA SER A 111 12.14 3.48 -25.64
C SER A 111 13.05 2.80 -26.68
N SER A 112 13.61 3.58 -27.63
CA SER A 112 14.58 3.12 -28.64
C SER A 112 16.04 3.19 -28.18
N GLY A 113 16.30 3.60 -26.92
CA GLY A 113 17.64 3.59 -26.31
C GLY A 113 18.50 4.82 -26.60
N SER A 114 17.94 5.91 -27.13
CA SER A 114 18.67 7.16 -27.36
C SER A 114 18.69 8.03 -26.10
N ALA A 115 19.85 8.56 -25.72
CA ALA A 115 19.98 9.48 -24.59
C ALA A 115 19.25 10.80 -24.86
N LEU A 116 18.54 11.31 -23.85
CA LEU A 116 17.76 12.55 -23.94
C LEU A 116 18.44 13.76 -23.31
N LEU A 117 19.42 13.54 -22.45
CA LEU A 117 20.23 14.58 -21.82
C LEU A 117 21.71 14.36 -22.14
N ASP A 118 22.45 15.45 -22.35
CA ASP A 118 23.91 15.42 -22.40
C ASP A 118 24.52 15.39 -20.98
N GLU A 119 25.84 15.25 -20.87
CA GLU A 119 26.53 15.21 -19.58
C GLU A 119 26.36 16.51 -18.76
N GLY A 120 26.27 17.66 -19.44
CA GLY A 120 26.08 18.96 -18.80
C GLY A 120 24.71 19.08 -18.15
N ASP A 121 23.67 18.65 -18.85
CA ASP A 121 22.30 18.64 -18.36
C ASP A 121 22.07 17.55 -17.32
N LEU A 122 22.72 16.39 -17.43
CA LEU A 122 22.70 15.37 -16.37
C LEU A 122 23.32 15.91 -15.07
N ASN A 123 24.45 16.62 -15.16
CA ASN A 123 25.06 17.27 -14.00
C ASN A 123 24.18 18.37 -13.42
N PHE A 124 23.51 19.16 -14.27
CA PHE A 124 22.57 20.19 -13.85
C PHE A 124 21.35 19.58 -13.14
N LEU A 125 20.77 18.50 -13.69
CA LEU A 125 19.69 17.72 -13.08
C LEU A 125 20.08 17.31 -11.65
N LYS A 126 21.23 16.65 -11.50
CA LYS A 126 21.71 16.13 -10.20
C LYS A 126 21.91 17.25 -9.17
N LYS A 127 22.52 18.37 -9.56
CA LYS A 127 22.94 19.43 -8.61
C LYS A 127 21.86 20.47 -8.32
N SER A 128 21.02 20.78 -9.30
CA SER A 128 20.13 21.96 -9.23
C SER A 128 18.66 21.59 -9.17
N PHE A 129 18.25 20.51 -9.85
CA PHE A 129 16.84 20.18 -10.00
C PHE A 129 16.36 19.09 -9.03
N LEU A 130 17.12 17.99 -8.85
CA LEU A 130 16.77 16.93 -7.91
C LEU A 130 16.53 17.39 -6.46
N PRO A 131 17.21 18.41 -5.93
CA PRO A 131 16.90 18.96 -4.60
C PRO A 131 15.47 19.50 -4.43
N LYS A 132 14.76 19.82 -5.52
CA LYS A 132 13.36 20.30 -5.48
C LYS A 132 12.33 19.16 -5.59
N VAL A 133 12.78 17.92 -5.81
CA VAL A 133 11.91 16.80 -6.18
C VAL A 133 11.35 16.12 -4.93
N LYS A 134 10.02 16.01 -4.83
CA LYS A 134 9.34 15.26 -3.76
C LYS A 134 9.59 13.75 -3.91
N ILE A 135 9.48 13.25 -5.13
CA ILE A 135 9.76 11.85 -5.42
C ILE A 135 10.31 11.68 -6.84
N ILE A 136 11.40 10.92 -6.96
CA ILE A 136 11.95 10.47 -8.25
C ILE A 136 11.66 8.98 -8.45
N THR A 137 11.28 8.59 -9.66
CA THR A 137 10.91 7.20 -10.01
C THR A 137 11.81 6.60 -11.10
N PRO A 138 13.15 6.51 -10.92
CA PRO A 138 14.04 5.98 -11.96
C PRO A 138 13.82 4.49 -12.18
N ASN A 139 13.96 4.00 -13.40
CA ASN A 139 14.19 2.58 -13.66
C ASN A 139 15.64 2.19 -13.34
N ILE A 140 16.00 0.92 -13.48
CA ILE A 140 17.37 0.44 -13.20
C ILE A 140 18.44 1.16 -14.00
N VAL A 141 18.27 1.28 -15.32
CA VAL A 141 19.25 1.94 -16.19
C VAL A 141 19.43 3.41 -15.79
N GLU A 142 18.33 4.09 -15.49
CA GLU A 142 18.34 5.47 -15.01
C GLU A 142 19.02 5.57 -13.63
N ALA A 143 18.77 4.62 -12.73
CA ALA A 143 19.40 4.56 -11.42
C ALA A 143 20.92 4.30 -11.52
N GLU A 144 21.36 3.41 -12.42
CA GLU A 144 22.79 3.18 -12.70
C GLU A 144 23.50 4.46 -13.16
N ILE A 145 22.84 5.28 -13.98
CA ILE A 145 23.40 6.53 -14.51
C ILE A 145 23.42 7.62 -13.44
N LEU A 146 22.38 7.69 -12.62
CA LEU A 146 22.35 8.60 -11.49
C LEU A 146 23.45 8.24 -10.49
N TRP A 147 23.59 6.95 -10.17
CA TRP A 147 24.55 6.40 -9.21
C TRP A 147 26.00 6.34 -9.74
N GLY A 148 26.19 6.16 -11.04
CA GLY A 148 27.49 5.95 -11.67
C GLY A 148 28.05 4.52 -11.53
N ASN A 149 27.25 3.55 -11.11
CA ASN A 149 27.66 2.14 -10.93
C ASN A 149 26.60 1.18 -11.51
N LYS A 150 27.02 -0.06 -11.77
CA LYS A 150 26.12 -1.14 -12.22
C LYS A 150 25.34 -1.75 -11.06
N ILE A 151 24.07 -2.06 -11.32
CA ILE A 151 23.16 -2.68 -10.35
C ILE A 151 23.00 -4.16 -10.71
N ASN A 152 23.62 -5.04 -9.90
CA ASN A 152 23.64 -6.49 -10.14
C ASN A 152 23.01 -7.29 -9.01
N SER A 153 22.50 -6.64 -7.96
CA SER A 153 21.87 -7.29 -6.82
C SER A 153 20.77 -6.40 -6.23
N PRO A 154 19.81 -6.97 -5.47
CA PRO A 154 18.90 -6.17 -4.66
C PRO A 154 19.64 -5.21 -3.72
N GLN A 155 20.77 -5.62 -3.16
CA GLN A 155 21.60 -4.77 -2.30
C GLN A 155 22.18 -3.57 -3.05
N ASP A 156 22.50 -3.72 -4.33
CA ASP A 156 22.95 -2.60 -5.16
C ASP A 156 21.81 -1.61 -5.45
N VAL A 157 20.57 -2.09 -5.57
CA VAL A 157 19.38 -1.20 -5.69
C VAL A 157 19.25 -0.34 -4.44
N GLU A 158 19.38 -0.94 -3.25
CA GLU A 158 19.30 -0.19 -1.98
C GLU A 158 20.42 0.86 -1.89
N LYS A 159 21.67 0.50 -2.23
CA LYS A 159 22.80 1.44 -2.28
C LYS A 159 22.61 2.55 -3.30
N ALA A 160 22.06 2.23 -4.48
CA ALA A 160 21.76 3.21 -5.51
C ALA A 160 20.71 4.22 -5.00
N ALA A 161 19.67 3.74 -4.32
CA ALA A 161 18.66 4.61 -3.73
C ALA A 161 19.26 5.51 -2.63
N GLU A 162 20.12 4.96 -1.77
CA GLU A 162 20.84 5.72 -0.75
C GLU A 162 21.73 6.81 -1.38
N TYR A 163 22.45 6.50 -2.46
CA TYR A 163 23.21 7.51 -3.19
C TYR A 163 22.31 8.57 -3.81
N ILE A 164 21.25 8.18 -4.52
CA ILE A 164 20.33 9.12 -5.18
C ILE A 164 19.67 10.05 -4.15
N LYS A 165 19.38 9.54 -2.95
CA LYS A 165 18.89 10.35 -1.82
C LYS A 165 19.84 11.49 -1.46
N THR A 166 21.16 11.28 -1.54
CA THR A 166 22.16 12.35 -1.30
C THR A 166 22.15 13.46 -2.35
N LEU A 167 21.55 13.22 -3.53
CA LEU A 167 21.39 14.23 -4.58
C LEU A 167 20.23 15.20 -4.29
N GLY A 168 19.48 14.99 -3.22
CA GLY A 168 18.45 15.90 -2.72
C GLY A 168 16.96 15.50 -2.83
N PRO A 169 16.51 14.51 -3.64
CA PRO A 169 15.08 14.20 -3.69
C PRO A 169 14.57 13.66 -2.34
N GLU A 170 13.33 14.00 -1.98
CA GLU A 170 12.77 13.61 -0.68
C GLU A 170 12.44 12.11 -0.63
N ASN A 171 12.02 11.51 -1.73
CA ASN A 171 11.68 10.09 -1.81
C ASN A 171 12.18 9.49 -3.13
N ILE A 172 12.52 8.21 -3.11
CA ILE A 172 13.09 7.49 -4.25
C ILE A 172 12.29 6.21 -4.42
N LEU A 173 11.84 5.96 -5.65
CA LEU A 173 11.26 4.68 -6.05
C LEU A 173 12.04 4.12 -7.24
N ILE A 174 12.96 3.20 -6.99
CA ILE A 174 13.68 2.52 -8.07
C ILE A 174 12.80 1.40 -8.61
N LYS A 175 12.41 1.53 -9.88
CA LYS A 175 11.57 0.55 -10.58
C LYS A 175 12.42 -0.63 -11.04
N GLY A 176 12.13 -1.83 -10.52
CA GLY A 176 12.99 -3.01 -10.71
C GLY A 176 12.52 -3.98 -11.79
N GLY A 177 11.45 -3.67 -12.53
CA GLY A 177 10.84 -4.56 -13.54
C GLY A 177 11.73 -5.04 -14.70
N HIS A 178 13.03 -4.72 -14.71
CA HIS A 178 14.01 -5.13 -15.71
C HIS A 178 15.21 -5.90 -15.12
N LEU A 179 15.25 -6.11 -13.80
CA LEU A 179 16.29 -6.95 -13.20
C LEU A 179 16.03 -8.41 -13.57
N LYS A 180 16.98 -9.03 -14.28
CA LYS A 180 17.07 -10.50 -14.42
C LYS A 180 17.46 -11.21 -13.11
N LEU A 181 17.48 -10.48 -12.00
CA LEU A 181 17.69 -11.00 -10.66
C LEU A 181 16.37 -11.60 -10.17
N ALA A 182 16.45 -12.62 -9.32
CA ALA A 182 15.33 -13.46 -8.92
C ALA A 182 14.15 -12.68 -8.27
N GLY A 183 13.27 -12.10 -9.08
CA GLY A 183 12.01 -11.46 -8.65
C GLY A 183 11.82 -10.04 -9.18
N MET A 184 10.58 -9.70 -9.56
CA MET A 184 10.18 -8.33 -9.89
C MET A 184 9.83 -7.59 -8.60
N GLY A 185 10.47 -6.46 -8.34
CA GLY A 185 10.17 -5.63 -7.18
C GLY A 185 10.70 -4.22 -7.35
N ASP A 186 9.95 -3.23 -6.88
CA ASP A 186 10.38 -1.84 -6.83
C ASP A 186 10.87 -1.53 -5.41
N PHE A 187 11.93 -0.74 -5.28
CA PHE A 187 12.47 -0.35 -3.98
C PHE A 187 12.13 1.09 -3.67
N PHE A 188 11.52 1.33 -2.51
CA PHE A 188 11.20 2.65 -2.00
C PHE A 188 12.14 3.05 -0.86
N LEU A 189 12.66 4.29 -0.92
CA LEU A 189 13.42 4.93 0.13
C LEU A 189 12.90 6.35 0.40
N GLY A 190 12.42 6.57 1.62
CA GLY A 190 12.01 7.86 2.20
C GLY A 190 12.22 7.82 3.71
N GLU A 191 11.23 8.24 4.50
CA GLU A 191 11.22 8.00 5.95
C GLU A 191 11.18 6.50 6.29
N LYS A 192 10.49 5.71 5.45
CA LYS A 192 10.49 4.25 5.47
C LYS A 192 11.33 3.71 4.31
N ARG A 193 11.82 2.48 4.45
CA ARG A 193 12.48 1.73 3.38
C ARG A 193 11.83 0.36 3.21
N PHE A 194 11.47 0.00 1.99
CA PHE A 194 10.82 -1.28 1.71
C PHE A 194 10.80 -1.61 0.22
N TRP A 195 10.61 -2.90 -0.04
CA TRP A 195 10.34 -3.45 -1.36
C TRP A 195 8.83 -3.55 -1.59
N ILE A 196 8.38 -3.26 -2.80
CA ILE A 196 7.01 -3.46 -3.27
C ILE A 196 7.05 -4.46 -4.43
N LYS A 197 6.44 -5.62 -4.23
CA LYS A 197 6.39 -6.69 -5.23
C LYS A 197 4.95 -6.86 -5.73
N SER A 198 4.82 -7.39 -6.93
CA SER A 198 3.53 -7.68 -7.57
C SER A 198 3.68 -8.97 -8.37
N GLU A 199 2.55 -9.60 -8.69
CA GLU A 199 2.54 -10.74 -9.60
C GLU A 199 3.19 -10.38 -10.94
N LYS A 200 3.88 -11.35 -11.54
CA LYS A 200 4.54 -11.13 -12.83
C LYS A 200 3.49 -11.13 -13.94
N ILE A 201 3.42 -10.05 -14.67
CA ILE A 201 2.67 -9.96 -15.93
C ILE A 201 3.68 -9.92 -17.09
N ASP A 202 3.40 -10.65 -18.16
CA ASP A 202 4.13 -10.50 -19.41
C ASP A 202 3.90 -9.09 -19.97
N SER A 203 4.97 -8.30 -19.98
CA SER A 203 4.95 -6.88 -20.35
C SER A 203 5.85 -6.57 -21.54
N GLU A 204 6.36 -7.57 -22.26
CA GLU A 204 7.40 -7.38 -23.29
C GLU A 204 6.97 -6.47 -24.46
N ARG A 205 5.68 -6.13 -24.54
CA ARG A 205 5.09 -5.31 -25.62
C ARG A 205 4.23 -4.14 -25.14
N VAL A 206 4.39 -3.72 -23.88
CA VAL A 206 3.61 -2.63 -23.29
C VAL A 206 4.49 -1.40 -23.11
N ARG A 207 4.06 -0.26 -23.66
CA ARG A 207 4.75 1.03 -23.51
C ARG A 207 4.10 1.89 -22.40
N GLY A 208 4.84 2.87 -21.90
CA GLY A 208 4.31 3.89 -20.99
C GLY A 208 4.12 3.45 -19.54
N THR A 209 4.71 2.33 -19.12
CA THR A 209 4.55 1.76 -17.77
C THR A 209 5.16 2.65 -16.69
N GLY A 210 6.32 3.27 -16.97
CA GLY A 210 6.94 4.29 -16.11
C GLY A 210 6.05 5.53 -15.94
N CYS A 211 5.57 6.10 -17.05
CA CYS A 211 4.65 7.24 -17.06
C CYS A 211 3.38 6.93 -16.26
N ALA A 212 2.78 5.76 -16.50
CA ALA A 212 1.58 5.30 -15.80
C ALA A 212 1.78 5.25 -14.28
N LEU A 213 2.89 4.69 -13.80
CA LEU A 213 3.21 4.60 -12.39
C LEU A 213 3.34 6.00 -11.76
N ALA A 214 4.18 6.86 -12.35
CA ALA A 214 4.42 8.21 -11.84
C ALA A 214 3.16 9.08 -11.87
N SER A 215 2.33 8.95 -12.92
CA SER A 215 1.07 9.68 -13.03
C SER A 215 0.01 9.19 -12.06
N SER A 216 -0.07 7.89 -11.82
CA SER A 216 -0.97 7.34 -10.79
C SER A 216 -0.56 7.77 -9.39
N LEU A 217 0.74 7.84 -9.11
CA LEU A 217 1.29 8.35 -7.85
C LEU A 217 0.93 9.83 -7.65
N ALA A 218 1.11 10.68 -8.67
CA ALA A 218 0.68 12.06 -8.63
C ALA A 218 -0.84 12.19 -8.42
N GLY A 219 -1.64 11.32 -9.04
CA GLY A 219 -3.08 11.23 -8.84
C GLY A 219 -3.46 10.86 -7.40
N GLY A 220 -2.78 9.90 -6.78
CA GLY A 220 -3.00 9.52 -5.38
C GLY A 220 -2.73 10.69 -4.42
N LEU A 221 -1.62 11.42 -4.62
CA LEU A 221 -1.32 12.62 -3.84
C LEU A 221 -2.38 13.72 -4.05
N ALA A 222 -2.87 13.89 -5.28
CA ALA A 222 -3.92 14.85 -5.60
C ALA A 222 -5.29 14.51 -4.99
N LEU A 223 -5.55 13.22 -4.72
CA LEU A 223 -6.71 12.75 -3.97
C LEU A 223 -6.57 12.95 -2.45
N GLY A 224 -5.41 13.40 -1.97
CA GLY A 224 -5.13 13.65 -0.56
C GLY A 224 -4.62 12.42 0.20
N LEU A 225 -4.06 11.43 -0.50
CA LEU A 225 -3.40 10.28 0.12
C LEU A 225 -2.00 10.65 0.58
N ASP A 226 -1.48 9.93 1.59
CA ASP A 226 -0.04 9.95 1.84
C ASP A 226 0.74 9.22 0.73
N ILE A 227 2.07 9.36 0.76
CA ILE A 227 2.92 8.80 -0.27
C ILE A 227 2.86 7.27 -0.32
N TYR A 228 2.63 6.59 0.80
CA TYR A 228 2.65 5.13 0.88
C TYR A 228 1.40 4.53 0.24
N ASP A 229 0.22 5.07 0.57
CA ASP A 229 -1.02 4.65 -0.08
C ASP A 229 -1.08 5.09 -1.54
N ALA A 230 -0.53 6.27 -1.88
CA ALA A 230 -0.43 6.70 -3.28
C ALA A 230 0.45 5.76 -4.12
N LEU A 231 1.56 5.24 -3.55
CA LEU A 231 2.41 4.23 -4.21
C LEU A 231 1.67 2.90 -4.41
N VAL A 232 0.96 2.42 -3.39
CA VAL A 232 0.20 1.18 -3.47
C VAL A 232 -0.93 1.30 -4.49
N MET A 233 -1.67 2.41 -4.47
CA MET A 233 -2.66 2.73 -5.48
C MET A 233 -2.06 2.73 -6.89
N ALA A 234 -0.89 3.36 -7.07
CA ALA A 234 -0.22 3.42 -8.36
C ALA A 234 0.18 2.03 -8.87
N LYS A 235 0.67 1.16 -7.98
CA LYS A 235 1.03 -0.23 -8.29
C LYS A 235 -0.18 -1.08 -8.67
N ILE A 236 -1.26 -0.98 -7.88
CA ILE A 236 -2.53 -1.66 -8.16
C ILE A 236 -3.08 -1.22 -9.53
N LEU A 237 -3.15 0.09 -9.77
CA LEU A 237 -3.72 0.62 -11.01
C LEU A 237 -2.87 0.23 -12.23
N LEU A 238 -1.54 0.24 -12.11
CA LEU A 238 -0.65 -0.24 -13.16
C LEU A 238 -0.86 -1.73 -13.45
N HIS A 239 -0.86 -2.58 -12.41
CA HIS A 239 -1.06 -4.03 -12.55
C HIS A 239 -2.38 -4.34 -13.26
N LYS A 240 -3.46 -3.73 -12.79
CA LYS A 240 -4.78 -3.84 -13.37
C LYS A 240 -4.82 -3.36 -14.83
N SER A 241 -4.12 -2.27 -15.15
CA SER A 241 -4.07 -1.70 -16.50
C SER A 241 -3.34 -2.59 -17.51
N TYR A 242 -2.42 -3.44 -17.05
CA TYR A 242 -1.85 -4.49 -17.89
C TYR A 242 -2.89 -5.56 -18.22
N ARG A 243 -3.66 -5.99 -17.22
CA ARG A 243 -4.68 -7.03 -17.40
C ARG A 243 -5.82 -6.61 -18.32
N SER A 244 -6.14 -5.31 -18.35
CA SER A 244 -7.11 -4.71 -19.27
C SER A 244 -6.49 -4.12 -20.53
N ALA A 245 -5.17 -4.31 -20.74
CA ALA A 245 -4.46 -3.73 -21.88
C ALA A 245 -5.10 -4.16 -23.20
N ARG A 246 -5.14 -3.22 -24.14
CA ARG A 246 -5.72 -3.44 -25.47
C ARG A 246 -4.63 -3.64 -26.49
N GLN A 247 -4.76 -4.70 -27.28
CA GLN A 247 -3.88 -4.94 -28.40
C GLN A 247 -4.28 -4.06 -29.59
N GLU A 248 -3.28 -3.46 -30.22
CA GLU A 248 -3.40 -2.78 -31.51
C GLU A 248 -2.18 -3.12 -32.36
N GLY A 249 -2.38 -3.90 -33.42
CA GLY A 249 -1.27 -4.53 -34.15
C GLY A 249 -0.46 -5.46 -33.25
N ASP A 250 0.87 -5.29 -33.26
CA ASP A 250 1.80 -6.08 -32.45
C ASP A 250 2.02 -5.54 -31.03
N TYR A 251 1.33 -4.47 -30.64
CA TYR A 251 1.60 -3.71 -29.41
C TYR A 251 0.39 -3.65 -28.49
N PHE A 252 0.65 -3.36 -27.22
CA PHE A 252 -0.38 -3.27 -26.19
C PHE A 252 -0.38 -1.88 -25.54
N TYR A 253 -1.57 -1.29 -25.48
CA TYR A 253 -1.83 -0.06 -24.76
C TYR A 253 -2.41 -0.34 -23.39
N LEU A 254 -1.80 0.24 -22.35
CA LEU A 254 -2.38 0.29 -21.02
C LEU A 254 -3.76 0.96 -21.09
N ASN A 255 -4.73 0.34 -20.42
CA ASN A 255 -6.12 0.78 -20.43
C ASN A 255 -6.63 0.90 -18.99
N PRO A 256 -6.35 2.02 -18.31
CA PRO A 256 -6.74 2.20 -16.92
C PRO A 256 -8.26 2.36 -16.81
N THR A 257 -8.86 1.62 -15.87
CA THR A 257 -10.27 1.77 -15.48
C THR A 257 -10.36 2.30 -14.06
N SER A 258 -11.53 2.84 -13.67
CA SER A 258 -11.80 3.36 -12.33
C SER A 258 -11.25 2.46 -11.23
N PHE A 259 -10.51 3.01 -10.26
CA PHE A 259 -9.67 2.24 -9.32
C PHE A 259 -10.31 0.95 -8.77
N HIS A 260 -11.45 1.02 -8.07
CA HIS A 260 -12.12 -0.15 -7.47
C HIS A 260 -12.84 -1.07 -8.49
N GLN A 261 -13.09 -0.62 -9.71
CA GLN A 261 -13.87 -1.39 -10.69
C GLN A 261 -13.08 -2.63 -11.15
N GLY A 262 -13.56 -3.82 -10.82
CA GLY A 262 -12.97 -5.08 -11.30
C GLY A 262 -11.58 -5.39 -10.72
N LEU A 263 -11.30 -4.86 -9.52
CA LEU A 263 -10.09 -5.16 -8.77
C LEU A 263 -10.09 -6.63 -8.31
N LYS A 264 -8.94 -7.30 -8.42
CA LYS A 264 -8.75 -8.72 -8.07
C LYS A 264 -7.62 -8.91 -7.05
N PRO A 265 -7.57 -10.05 -6.34
CA PRO A 265 -6.45 -10.39 -5.45
C PRO A 265 -5.07 -10.28 -6.13
N GLU A 266 -4.95 -10.74 -7.38
CA GLU A 266 -3.70 -10.67 -8.16
C GLU A 266 -3.21 -9.24 -8.42
N ASP A 267 -4.10 -8.23 -8.36
CA ASP A 267 -3.71 -6.82 -8.52
C ASP A 267 -3.07 -6.22 -7.27
N MET A 268 -3.19 -6.88 -6.11
CA MET A 268 -2.64 -6.40 -4.85
C MET A 268 -1.13 -6.66 -4.78
N PRO A 269 -0.30 -5.61 -4.64
CA PRO A 269 1.11 -5.82 -4.33
C PRO A 269 1.28 -6.29 -2.89
N TRP A 270 2.45 -6.81 -2.57
CA TRP A 270 2.88 -7.02 -1.18
C TRP A 270 4.15 -6.22 -0.90
N THR A 271 4.24 -5.71 0.32
CA THR A 271 5.38 -4.90 0.77
C THR A 271 6.15 -5.63 1.85
N GLN A 272 7.49 -5.52 1.78
CA GLN A 272 8.37 -6.22 2.69
C GLN A 272 9.68 -5.47 2.91
N LYS A 273 10.26 -5.60 4.10
CA LYS A 273 11.51 -4.94 4.47
C LYS A 273 12.70 -5.44 3.65
N HIS A 274 12.75 -6.74 3.40
CA HIS A 274 13.83 -7.40 2.67
C HIS A 274 13.31 -7.97 1.35
N PHE A 275 14.19 -8.07 0.35
CA PHE A 275 13.81 -8.56 -0.97
C PHE A 275 13.36 -10.04 -0.98
N ALA A 276 13.91 -10.87 -0.09
CA ALA A 276 13.57 -12.28 0.00
C ALA A 276 12.15 -12.49 0.57
N ASP A 277 11.40 -13.39 -0.05
CA ASP A 277 10.04 -13.72 0.38
C ASP A 277 10.03 -14.41 1.75
N GLN A 278 9.01 -14.08 2.53
CA GLN A 278 8.83 -14.61 3.88
C GLN A 278 8.05 -15.92 3.86
N LYS A 279 8.30 -16.79 4.86
CA LYS A 279 7.45 -17.96 5.11
C LYS A 279 6.13 -17.52 5.73
N ALA A 280 5.04 -18.20 5.37
CA ALA A 280 3.75 -18.00 6.01
C ALA A 280 3.79 -18.37 7.49
N PHE A 281 3.01 -17.65 8.30
CA PHE A 281 2.71 -18.07 9.67
C PHE A 281 1.81 -19.31 9.68
N PRO A 282 1.80 -20.09 10.77
CA PRO A 282 0.91 -21.25 10.89
C PRO A 282 -0.55 -20.87 10.65
N GLU A 283 -1.27 -21.69 9.89
CA GLU A 283 -2.70 -21.49 9.63
C GLU A 283 -3.57 -22.04 10.78
N PHE A 284 -4.85 -21.68 10.77
CA PHE A 284 -5.88 -22.31 11.61
C PHE A 284 -7.20 -22.39 10.86
N LYS A 285 -7.99 -23.41 11.18
CA LYS A 285 -9.30 -23.63 10.56
C LYS A 285 -10.39 -23.00 11.43
N LEU A 286 -11.18 -22.13 10.83
CA LEU A 286 -12.43 -21.67 11.40
C LEU A 286 -13.50 -22.75 11.17
N LYS A 287 -14.27 -23.08 12.22
CA LYS A 287 -15.34 -24.08 12.17
C LYS A 287 -16.64 -23.50 11.60
N ASN A 288 -16.82 -22.20 11.77
CA ASN A 288 -18.03 -21.47 11.39
C ASN A 288 -17.73 -20.51 10.22
N LYS A 289 -18.78 -20.15 9.49
CA LYS A 289 -18.71 -19.12 8.44
C LYS A 289 -18.27 -17.76 9.00
N THR A 290 -18.79 -17.41 10.18
CA THR A 290 -18.37 -16.22 10.92
C THR A 290 -18.21 -16.60 12.39
N THR A 291 -17.12 -16.17 13.00
CA THR A 291 -16.72 -16.50 14.38
C THR A 291 -16.65 -15.23 15.22
N LEU A 292 -17.22 -15.26 16.43
CA LEU A 292 -17.11 -14.18 17.40
C LEU A 292 -15.72 -14.16 18.02
N TYR A 293 -15.13 -12.97 18.14
CA TYR A 293 -13.80 -12.78 18.70
C TYR A 293 -13.77 -11.64 19.74
N PRO A 294 -14.18 -11.93 20.99
CA PRO A 294 -14.17 -10.94 22.07
C PRO A 294 -12.74 -10.51 22.42
N ILE A 295 -12.56 -9.21 22.67
CA ILE A 295 -11.33 -8.65 23.27
C ILE A 295 -11.61 -8.40 24.74
N VAL A 296 -10.78 -8.98 25.60
CA VAL A 296 -10.88 -8.93 27.07
C VAL A 296 -9.60 -8.37 27.67
N ASP A 297 -9.67 -7.82 28.88
CA ASP A 297 -8.55 -7.17 29.55
C ASP A 297 -7.92 -8.01 30.68
N ARG A 298 -8.53 -9.15 31.03
CA ARG A 298 -8.14 -10.02 32.13
C ARG A 298 -8.40 -11.50 31.84
N ALA A 299 -7.64 -12.37 32.48
CA ALA A 299 -7.71 -13.83 32.35
C ALA A 299 -9.06 -14.38 32.80
N HIS A 300 -9.65 -13.85 33.88
CA HIS A 300 -10.94 -14.33 34.39
C HIS A 300 -12.07 -14.28 33.35
N TRP A 301 -12.00 -13.36 32.38
CA TRP A 301 -12.99 -13.30 31.29
C TRP A 301 -12.94 -14.52 30.37
N ILE A 302 -11.80 -15.18 30.24
CA ILE A 302 -11.68 -16.41 29.44
C ILE A 302 -12.51 -17.52 30.08
N LYS A 303 -12.51 -17.60 31.41
CA LYS A 303 -13.38 -18.51 32.17
C LYS A 303 -14.85 -18.14 32.04
N GLU A 304 -15.19 -16.86 32.21
CA GLU A 304 -16.58 -16.41 32.17
C GLU A 304 -17.19 -16.57 30.78
N LEU A 305 -16.51 -16.07 29.75
CA LEU A 305 -16.96 -16.21 28.37
C LEU A 305 -16.83 -17.64 27.87
N GLY A 306 -15.86 -18.42 28.36
CA GLY A 306 -15.69 -19.86 28.08
C GLY A 306 -16.96 -20.69 28.30
N LYS A 307 -17.82 -20.29 29.25
CA LYS A 307 -19.14 -20.91 29.51
C LYS A 307 -20.14 -20.75 28.36
N ALA A 308 -19.92 -19.78 27.47
CA ALA A 308 -20.67 -19.60 26.22
C ALA A 308 -19.99 -20.27 25.01
N SER A 309 -18.88 -20.97 25.24
CA SER A 309 -18.05 -21.67 24.24
C SER A 309 -17.64 -20.80 23.04
N PRO A 310 -17.07 -19.58 23.23
CA PRO A 310 -16.49 -18.80 22.14
C PRO A 310 -15.28 -19.55 21.58
N LEU A 311 -15.11 -19.53 20.26
CA LEU A 311 -13.99 -20.24 19.63
C LEU A 311 -12.67 -19.48 19.76
N MET A 312 -12.73 -18.14 19.87
CA MET A 312 -11.55 -17.27 19.88
C MET A 312 -11.72 -16.13 20.90
N ILE A 313 -10.65 -15.77 21.61
CA ILE A 313 -10.60 -14.59 22.49
C ILE A 313 -9.24 -13.89 22.33
N GLN A 314 -9.22 -12.56 22.39
CA GLN A 314 -8.00 -11.76 22.46
C GLN A 314 -7.83 -11.20 23.88
N LEU A 315 -6.66 -11.40 24.49
CA LEU A 315 -6.29 -10.77 25.75
C LEU A 315 -5.49 -9.49 25.47
N ARG A 316 -6.01 -8.35 25.93
CA ARG A 316 -5.40 -7.02 25.77
C ARG A 316 -5.28 -6.30 27.11
N ILE A 317 -4.14 -6.48 27.75
CA ILE A 317 -3.78 -5.83 29.02
C ILE A 317 -3.03 -4.52 28.72
N LYS A 318 -3.36 -3.44 29.44
CA LYS A 318 -2.73 -2.11 29.25
C LYS A 318 -2.13 -1.51 30.52
N ASP A 319 -2.39 -2.15 31.66
CA ASP A 319 -2.23 -1.58 32.98
C ASP A 319 -1.47 -2.51 33.95
N LEU A 320 -0.92 -3.62 33.45
CA LEU A 320 -0.02 -4.50 34.19
C LEU A 320 1.33 -4.57 33.50
N GLU A 321 2.38 -4.74 34.31
CA GLU A 321 3.76 -4.91 33.86
C GLU A 321 4.47 -5.96 34.72
N GLY A 322 5.66 -6.39 34.30
CA GLY A 322 6.52 -7.31 35.04
C GLY A 322 5.84 -8.63 35.44
N ASP A 323 6.11 -9.11 36.64
CA ASP A 323 5.60 -10.38 37.16
C ASP A 323 4.06 -10.44 37.20
N CYS A 324 3.38 -9.32 37.44
CA CYS A 324 1.93 -9.28 37.48
C CYS A 324 1.32 -9.54 36.09
N LEU A 325 1.88 -8.91 35.05
CA LEU A 325 1.50 -9.13 33.66
C LEU A 325 1.75 -10.59 33.25
N GLU A 326 2.93 -11.12 33.60
CA GLU A 326 3.29 -12.49 33.24
C GLU A 326 2.35 -13.52 33.90
N ARG A 327 1.99 -13.33 35.18
CA ARG A 327 1.00 -14.19 35.86
C ARG A 327 -0.36 -14.15 35.17
N GLU A 328 -0.83 -12.97 34.79
CA GLU A 328 -2.10 -12.80 34.09
C GLU A 328 -2.12 -13.54 32.74
N ILE A 329 -1.01 -13.49 31.99
CA ILE A 329 -0.87 -14.20 30.71
C ILE A 329 -0.83 -15.72 30.92
N ILE A 330 -0.11 -16.21 31.94
CA ILE A 330 -0.06 -17.63 32.27
C ILE A 330 -1.46 -18.16 32.59
N GLU A 331 -2.18 -17.48 33.51
CA GLU A 331 -3.54 -17.86 33.88
C GLU A 331 -4.47 -17.87 32.68
N ALA A 332 -4.37 -16.85 31.81
CA ALA A 332 -5.16 -16.78 30.59
C ALA A 332 -4.90 -17.95 29.64
N ILE A 333 -3.64 -18.34 29.46
CA ILE A 333 -3.26 -19.49 28.61
C ILE A 333 -3.80 -20.80 29.21
N GLU A 334 -3.70 -21.00 30.52
CA GLU A 334 -4.22 -22.19 31.21
C GLU A 334 -5.75 -22.30 31.05
N LEU A 335 -6.48 -21.21 31.33
CA LEU A 335 -7.93 -21.15 31.14
C LEU A 335 -8.32 -21.38 29.68
N SER A 336 -7.54 -20.87 28.71
CA SER A 336 -7.84 -21.08 27.30
C SER A 336 -7.78 -22.56 26.91
N LYS A 337 -6.85 -23.32 27.49
CA LYS A 337 -6.74 -24.77 27.28
C LYS A 337 -7.90 -25.51 27.93
N GLU A 338 -8.27 -25.13 29.16
CA GLU A 338 -9.40 -25.71 29.89
C GLU A 338 -10.72 -25.59 29.13
N PHE A 339 -10.99 -24.40 28.58
CA PHE A 339 -12.24 -24.10 27.87
C PHE A 339 -12.18 -24.33 26.34
N GLY A 340 -11.03 -24.78 25.81
CA GLY A 340 -10.86 -25.04 24.37
C GLY A 340 -10.91 -23.77 23.49
N VAL A 341 -10.49 -22.63 24.03
CA VAL A 341 -10.50 -21.32 23.37
C VAL A 341 -9.18 -21.08 22.64
N SER A 342 -9.25 -20.60 21.39
CA SER A 342 -8.08 -20.10 20.68
C SER A 342 -7.71 -18.70 21.18
N LEU A 343 -6.76 -18.62 22.12
CA LEU A 343 -6.34 -17.37 22.74
C LEU A 343 -5.23 -16.66 21.96
N PHE A 344 -5.45 -15.38 21.66
CA PHE A 344 -4.43 -14.49 21.12
C PHE A 344 -4.00 -13.46 22.16
N ILE A 345 -2.70 -13.35 22.39
CA ILE A 345 -2.13 -12.34 23.30
C ILE A 345 -1.81 -11.09 22.49
N ASN A 346 -2.27 -9.92 22.94
CA ASN A 346 -1.98 -8.64 22.30
C ASN A 346 -0.58 -8.15 22.71
N ASP A 347 0.24 -7.74 21.73
CA ASP A 347 1.56 -7.07 21.85
C ASP A 347 2.69 -7.89 22.52
N PHE A 348 2.40 -8.67 23.58
CA PHE A 348 3.37 -9.38 24.40
C PHE A 348 3.89 -10.70 23.78
N TRP A 349 4.48 -10.62 22.60
CA TRP A 349 4.91 -11.79 21.81
C TRP A 349 5.99 -12.63 22.49
N GLN A 350 6.90 -12.04 23.26
CA GLN A 350 7.93 -12.79 23.99
C GLN A 350 7.32 -13.70 25.06
N LEU A 351 6.33 -13.19 25.80
CA LEU A 351 5.61 -13.96 26.81
C LEU A 351 4.72 -15.03 26.17
N ALA A 352 4.12 -14.73 25.02
CA ALA A 352 3.39 -15.70 24.22
C ALA A 352 4.28 -16.88 23.79
N ILE A 353 5.52 -16.61 23.34
CA ILE A 353 6.53 -17.65 23.06
C ILE A 353 6.88 -18.42 24.33
N LYS A 354 7.27 -17.70 25.39
CA LYS A 354 7.73 -18.30 26.65
C LYS A 354 6.74 -19.31 27.24
N HIS A 355 5.43 -19.02 27.13
CA HIS A 355 4.37 -19.81 27.75
C HIS A 355 3.53 -20.64 26.75
N GLY A 356 3.89 -20.64 25.46
CA GLY A 356 3.24 -21.46 24.44
C GLY A 356 1.77 -21.07 24.18
N ALA A 357 1.52 -19.78 23.94
CA ALA A 357 0.21 -19.29 23.55
C ALA A 357 -0.20 -19.79 22.15
N PHE A 358 -1.52 -19.79 21.87
CA PHE A 358 -2.04 -20.20 20.56
C PHE A 358 -1.66 -19.22 19.44
N GLY A 359 -1.70 -17.92 19.74
CA GLY A 359 -1.37 -16.85 18.80
C GLY A 359 -1.06 -15.52 19.47
N VAL A 360 -0.58 -14.59 18.67
CA VAL A 360 -0.32 -13.20 19.04
C VAL A 360 -1.05 -12.28 18.07
N HIS A 361 -1.58 -11.17 18.56
CA HIS A 361 -2.08 -10.08 17.73
C HIS A 361 -1.17 -8.86 17.88
N LEU A 362 -0.74 -8.26 16.78
CA LEU A 362 0.14 -7.08 16.75
C LEU A 362 -0.50 -5.92 15.99
N GLY A 363 -0.29 -4.71 16.52
CA GLY A 363 -0.52 -3.47 15.80
C GLY A 363 0.60 -3.15 14.81
N GLN A 364 0.42 -2.09 14.03
CA GLN A 364 1.41 -1.66 13.02
C GLN A 364 2.69 -1.09 13.65
N GLU A 365 2.59 -0.46 14.82
CA GLU A 365 3.74 0.06 15.57
C GLU A 365 4.60 -1.08 16.09
N ASP A 366 3.99 -2.13 16.65
CA ASP A 366 4.70 -3.29 17.21
C ASP A 366 5.42 -4.13 16.14
N LEU A 367 4.93 -4.08 14.90
CA LEU A 367 5.55 -4.76 13.76
C LEU A 367 6.94 -4.21 13.39
N ALA A 368 7.31 -3.02 13.86
CA ALA A 368 8.61 -2.41 13.53
C ALA A 368 9.79 -3.12 14.22
N ASP A 369 9.59 -3.56 15.47
CA ASP A 369 10.65 -4.06 16.36
C ASP A 369 10.54 -5.56 16.67
N VAL A 370 9.50 -6.24 16.17
CA VAL A 370 9.26 -7.66 16.43
C VAL A 370 10.17 -8.59 15.62
N ASP A 371 10.65 -9.66 16.26
CA ASP A 371 11.25 -10.78 15.56
C ASP A 371 10.17 -11.75 15.06
N LEU A 372 9.71 -11.52 13.83
CA LEU A 372 8.72 -12.37 13.17
C LEU A 372 9.19 -13.81 12.97
N ASN A 373 10.51 -14.05 12.85
CA ASN A 373 11.03 -15.40 12.71
C ASN A 373 10.90 -16.16 14.03
N ALA A 374 11.23 -15.53 15.15
CA ALA A 374 11.07 -16.14 16.47
C ALA A 374 9.64 -16.59 16.75
N ILE A 375 8.63 -15.76 16.42
CA ILE A 375 7.21 -16.13 16.57
C ILE A 375 6.87 -17.34 15.68
N ARG A 376 7.27 -17.28 14.40
CA ARG A 376 6.96 -18.30 13.41
C ARG A 376 7.60 -19.65 13.74
N ASP A 377 8.87 -19.64 14.11
CA ASP A 377 9.66 -20.85 14.38
C ASP A 377 9.19 -21.58 15.65
N ASN A 378 8.50 -20.87 16.56
CA ASN A 378 7.83 -21.45 17.72
C ASN A 378 6.37 -21.90 17.43
N GLY A 379 5.95 -21.89 16.16
CA GLY A 379 4.62 -22.35 15.76
C GLY A 379 3.46 -21.47 16.23
N ILE A 380 3.74 -20.21 16.61
CA ILE A 380 2.74 -19.25 17.06
C ILE A 380 2.08 -18.58 15.87
N ARG A 381 0.76 -18.44 15.93
CA ARG A 381 -0.05 -17.76 14.91
C ARG A 381 0.02 -16.25 15.06
N LEU A 382 -0.08 -15.53 13.96
CA LEU A 382 -0.01 -14.06 13.96
C LEU A 382 -1.30 -13.46 13.40
N GLY A 383 -1.90 -12.56 14.16
CA GLY A 383 -2.90 -11.61 13.71
C GLY A 383 -2.29 -10.22 13.54
N VAL A 384 -2.65 -9.50 12.47
CA VAL A 384 -2.17 -8.13 12.22
C VAL A 384 -3.34 -7.19 12.00
N SER A 385 -3.33 -6.04 12.69
CA SER A 385 -4.29 -4.95 12.43
C SER A 385 -3.92 -4.13 11.19
N THR A 386 -4.90 -3.75 10.37
CA THR A 386 -4.75 -2.95 9.15
C THR A 386 -5.88 -1.92 9.01
N HIS A 387 -5.55 -0.75 8.47
CA HIS A 387 -6.44 0.41 8.37
C HIS A 387 -6.42 1.07 6.99
N CYS A 388 -5.40 0.82 6.17
CA CYS A 388 -5.31 1.35 4.81
C CYS A 388 -4.69 0.34 3.83
N TYR A 389 -4.57 0.72 2.56
CA TYR A 389 -4.02 -0.17 1.53
C TYR A 389 -2.55 -0.48 1.81
N PHE A 390 -1.74 0.50 2.21
CA PHE A 390 -0.34 0.28 2.55
C PHE A 390 -0.15 -0.76 3.66
N GLU A 391 -0.86 -0.61 4.78
CA GLU A 391 -0.81 -1.59 5.87
C GLU A 391 -1.28 -2.98 5.42
N ALA A 392 -2.29 -3.04 4.54
CA ALA A 392 -2.78 -4.30 3.99
C ALA A 392 -1.72 -4.99 3.11
N THR A 393 -0.97 -4.24 2.29
CA THR A 393 0.16 -4.78 1.52
C THR A 393 1.31 -5.24 2.41
N TRP A 394 1.53 -4.57 3.54
CA TRP A 394 2.56 -4.95 4.51
C TRP A 394 2.20 -6.26 5.17
N ALA A 395 0.93 -6.42 5.55
CA ALA A 395 0.41 -7.67 6.05
C ALA A 395 0.53 -8.80 5.01
N LEU A 396 0.26 -8.56 3.71
CA LEU A 396 0.50 -9.58 2.67
C LEU A 396 1.96 -10.04 2.61
N GLY A 397 2.92 -9.13 2.78
CA GLY A 397 4.34 -9.49 2.80
C GLY A 397 4.77 -10.28 4.05
N ILE A 398 4.14 -10.00 5.19
CA ILE A 398 4.35 -10.75 6.45
C ILE A 398 3.75 -12.16 6.39
N ARG A 399 2.65 -12.33 5.64
CA ARG A 399 1.88 -13.57 5.51
C ARG A 399 1.34 -14.10 6.87
N PRO A 400 0.56 -13.27 7.61
CA PRO A 400 0.03 -13.63 8.92
C PRO A 400 -1.05 -14.72 8.82
N SER A 401 -1.44 -15.25 9.97
CA SER A 401 -2.53 -16.23 10.10
C SER A 401 -3.91 -15.60 9.89
N TYR A 402 -4.08 -14.31 10.20
CA TYR A 402 -5.27 -13.52 9.85
C TYR A 402 -4.93 -12.02 9.73
N ILE A 403 -5.81 -11.24 9.09
CA ILE A 403 -5.73 -9.76 9.05
C ILE A 403 -7.00 -9.15 9.65
N ALA A 404 -6.85 -8.11 10.46
CA ALA A 404 -7.94 -7.38 11.06
C ALA A 404 -8.11 -5.97 10.47
N PHE A 405 -9.25 -5.71 9.83
CA PHE A 405 -9.57 -4.41 9.28
C PHE A 405 -10.46 -3.61 10.22
N GLY A 406 -10.04 -2.38 10.51
CA GLY A 406 -10.83 -1.43 11.28
C GLY A 406 -10.39 0.02 11.07
N PRO A 407 -11.01 0.96 11.79
CA PRO A 407 -12.33 0.79 12.42
C PRO A 407 -13.43 0.62 11.35
N ILE A 408 -14.38 -0.30 11.53
CA ILE A 408 -15.50 -0.46 10.58
C ILE A 408 -16.52 0.68 10.72
N TYR A 409 -16.81 1.05 11.97
CA TYR A 409 -17.67 2.20 12.31
C TYR A 409 -16.92 3.16 13.24
N HIS A 410 -17.41 4.40 13.35
CA HIS A 410 -16.86 5.35 14.32
C HIS A 410 -16.81 4.74 15.73
N THR A 411 -15.68 4.90 16.41
CA THR A 411 -15.50 4.54 17.81
C THR A 411 -15.43 5.80 18.65
N ALA A 412 -15.89 5.71 19.90
CA ALA A 412 -15.85 6.82 20.85
C ALA A 412 -14.48 7.00 21.55
N LEU A 413 -13.43 6.27 21.14
CA LEU A 413 -12.10 6.31 21.78
C LEU A 413 -11.01 6.55 20.73
N LYS A 414 -10.33 7.69 20.93
CA LYS A 414 -9.25 8.31 20.13
C LYS A 414 -9.72 8.93 18.81
N ALA A 415 -9.25 10.14 18.55
CA ALA A 415 -9.12 10.64 17.19
C ALA A 415 -8.22 9.63 16.46
N MET A 416 -8.81 8.83 15.58
CA MET A 416 -8.05 7.90 14.74
C MET A 416 -7.65 8.66 13.48
N ASP A 417 -6.42 8.44 13.03
CA ASP A 417 -5.92 9.03 11.77
C ASP A 417 -6.66 8.50 10.53
N PHE A 418 -7.48 7.45 10.70
CA PHE A 418 -8.23 6.79 9.63
C PHE A 418 -9.74 6.98 9.76
N ALA A 419 -10.38 7.26 8.64
CA ALA A 419 -11.84 7.27 8.55
C ALA A 419 -12.40 5.84 8.70
N PRO A 420 -13.65 5.68 9.20
CA PRO A 420 -14.30 4.38 9.21
C PRO A 420 -14.33 3.73 7.83
N GLN A 421 -13.98 2.46 7.78
CA GLN A 421 -13.94 1.66 6.55
C GLN A 421 -15.35 1.50 5.95
N GLY A 422 -16.36 1.29 6.80
CA GLY A 422 -17.71 0.95 6.39
C GLY A 422 -17.85 -0.43 5.74
N LEU A 423 -19.09 -0.82 5.45
CA LEU A 423 -19.41 -2.15 4.91
C LEU A 423 -18.98 -2.34 3.44
N GLU A 424 -18.85 -1.26 2.67
CA GLU A 424 -18.43 -1.34 1.27
C GLU A 424 -16.95 -1.73 1.17
N ASN A 425 -16.06 -1.02 1.87
CA ASN A 425 -14.65 -1.37 1.91
C ASN A 425 -14.43 -2.74 2.56
N LEU A 426 -15.23 -3.12 3.56
CA LEU A 426 -15.12 -4.45 4.17
C LEU A 426 -15.41 -5.59 3.17
N ARG A 427 -16.43 -5.44 2.30
CA ARG A 427 -16.68 -6.39 1.20
C ARG A 427 -15.55 -6.40 0.19
N LEU A 428 -14.99 -5.22 -0.13
CA LEU A 428 -13.83 -5.12 -1.00
C LEU A 428 -12.64 -5.89 -0.41
N TRP A 429 -12.31 -5.68 0.86
CA TRP A 429 -11.24 -6.41 1.54
C TRP A 429 -11.48 -7.92 1.54
N ARG A 430 -12.68 -8.39 1.86
CA ARG A 430 -12.97 -9.82 1.79
C ARG A 430 -12.76 -10.41 0.39
N ASN A 431 -13.06 -9.65 -0.67
CA ASN A 431 -12.85 -10.11 -2.05
C ASN A 431 -11.38 -10.10 -2.51
N LEU A 432 -10.51 -9.32 -1.85
CA LEU A 432 -9.11 -9.15 -2.25
C LEU A 432 -8.14 -10.08 -1.52
N PHE A 433 -8.52 -10.57 -0.36
CA PHE A 433 -7.65 -11.37 0.50
C PHE A 433 -8.21 -12.80 0.56
N ASP A 434 -7.34 -13.81 0.68
CA ASP A 434 -7.72 -15.24 0.77
C ASP A 434 -7.43 -15.85 2.15
N LEU A 435 -7.04 -15.03 3.13
CA LEU A 435 -6.82 -15.45 4.51
C LEU A 435 -7.99 -15.02 5.40
N PRO A 436 -8.13 -15.56 6.63
CA PRO A 436 -9.17 -15.14 7.56
C PRO A 436 -9.14 -13.63 7.80
N LEU A 437 -10.32 -13.00 7.69
CA LEU A 437 -10.48 -11.55 7.85
C LEU A 437 -11.32 -11.25 9.09
N VAL A 438 -10.74 -10.42 9.97
CA VAL A 438 -11.38 -9.92 11.17
C VAL A 438 -11.93 -8.52 10.90
N ALA A 439 -13.22 -8.31 11.17
CA ALA A 439 -13.81 -6.97 11.24
C ALA A 439 -13.71 -6.43 12.67
N ILE A 440 -13.15 -5.24 12.86
CA ILE A 440 -12.96 -4.64 14.20
C ILE A 440 -13.31 -3.14 14.23
N GLY A 441 -13.81 -2.68 15.38
CA GLY A 441 -13.99 -1.25 15.67
C GLY A 441 -15.41 -0.73 15.42
N GLY A 442 -16.08 -0.31 16.50
CA GLY A 442 -17.39 0.35 16.45
C GLY A 442 -18.56 -0.60 16.17
N ILE A 443 -18.33 -1.90 16.34
CA ILE A 443 -19.29 -2.97 16.09
C ILE A 443 -20.04 -3.28 17.40
N ASN A 444 -21.36 -3.38 17.33
CA ASN A 444 -22.28 -3.78 18.40
C ASN A 444 -23.27 -4.83 17.86
N LEU A 445 -24.07 -5.45 18.73
CA LEU A 445 -24.91 -6.59 18.37
C LEU A 445 -25.88 -6.25 17.23
N GLU A 446 -26.41 -5.04 17.24
CA GLU A 446 -27.37 -4.55 16.24
C GLU A 446 -26.74 -4.44 14.84
N ARG A 447 -25.43 -4.16 14.77
CA ARG A 447 -24.66 -4.10 13.51
C ARG A 447 -24.06 -5.45 13.10
N GLY A 448 -24.05 -6.44 14.00
CA GLY A 448 -23.36 -7.72 13.81
C GLY A 448 -23.76 -8.46 12.54
N SER A 449 -25.07 -8.56 12.28
CA SER A 449 -25.57 -9.26 11.08
C SER A 449 -25.13 -8.58 9.78
N ALA A 450 -25.19 -7.24 9.72
CA ALA A 450 -24.77 -6.49 8.54
C ALA A 450 -23.26 -6.63 8.25
N VAL A 451 -22.44 -6.73 9.31
CA VAL A 451 -21.00 -7.03 9.19
C VAL A 451 -20.79 -8.46 8.71
N ALA A 452 -21.46 -9.45 9.31
CA ALA A 452 -21.33 -10.86 8.90
C ALA A 452 -21.74 -11.08 7.42
N GLN A 453 -22.78 -10.38 6.95
CA GLN A 453 -23.24 -10.41 5.55
C GLN A 453 -22.22 -9.88 4.54
N THR A 454 -21.17 -9.18 4.97
CA THR A 454 -20.05 -8.81 4.08
C THR A 454 -19.16 -10.00 3.72
N GLY A 455 -19.31 -11.12 4.42
CA GLY A 455 -18.54 -12.35 4.20
C GLY A 455 -17.30 -12.48 5.06
N VAL A 456 -17.07 -11.59 6.04
CA VAL A 456 -15.96 -11.72 6.98
C VAL A 456 -16.05 -12.99 7.82
N ASP A 457 -14.89 -13.57 8.11
CA ASP A 457 -14.80 -14.83 8.84
C ASP A 457 -14.82 -14.62 10.35
N ILE A 458 -14.41 -13.44 10.83
CA ILE A 458 -14.30 -13.15 12.26
C ILE A 458 -14.83 -11.73 12.55
N ILE A 459 -15.62 -11.59 13.62
CA ILE A 459 -16.09 -10.28 14.11
C ILE A 459 -15.53 -10.05 15.50
N SER A 460 -14.70 -9.01 15.64
CA SER A 460 -14.11 -8.62 16.90
C SER A 460 -14.94 -7.56 17.62
N VAL A 461 -15.17 -7.79 18.91
CA VAL A 461 -15.98 -6.94 19.78
C VAL A 461 -15.32 -6.76 21.14
N VAL A 462 -15.42 -5.55 21.67
CA VAL A 462 -14.84 -5.20 22.97
C VAL A 462 -15.96 -4.80 23.94
N ARG A 463 -16.48 -3.59 23.77
CA ARG A 463 -17.37 -2.93 24.73
C ARG A 463 -18.74 -3.59 24.83
N ASP A 464 -19.28 -4.06 23.71
CA ASP A 464 -20.65 -4.57 23.65
C ASP A 464 -20.86 -5.80 24.55
N ILE A 465 -19.81 -6.60 24.78
CA ILE A 465 -19.87 -7.78 25.66
C ILE A 465 -19.46 -7.39 27.09
N LEU A 466 -18.32 -6.73 27.27
CA LEU A 466 -17.76 -6.47 28.60
C LEU A 466 -18.57 -5.46 29.43
N LEU A 467 -19.30 -4.55 28.78
CA LEU A 467 -20.13 -3.56 29.47
C LEU A 467 -21.60 -4.00 29.62
N ASP A 468 -21.97 -5.15 29.08
CA ASP A 468 -23.32 -5.68 29.23
C ASP A 468 -23.50 -6.26 30.65
N PRO A 469 -24.64 -6.01 31.32
CA PRO A 469 -24.92 -6.60 32.64
C PRO A 469 -24.93 -8.13 32.67
N ALA A 470 -25.15 -8.79 31.53
CA ALA A 470 -25.12 -10.24 31.37
C ALA A 470 -24.19 -10.68 30.22
N PRO A 471 -22.84 -10.58 30.39
CA PRO A 471 -21.87 -10.82 29.32
C PRO A 471 -21.97 -12.20 28.66
N ILE A 472 -22.30 -13.23 29.43
CA ILE A 472 -22.47 -14.60 28.94
C ILE A 472 -23.65 -14.69 27.97
N ASP A 473 -24.81 -14.14 28.34
CA ASP A 473 -25.99 -14.18 27.49
C ASP A 473 -25.83 -13.23 26.30
N ARG A 474 -25.16 -12.08 26.49
CA ARG A 474 -24.76 -11.20 25.38
C ARG A 474 -23.88 -11.92 24.37
N THR A 475 -22.94 -12.74 24.83
CA THR A 475 -22.08 -13.58 23.97
C THR A 475 -22.90 -14.62 23.20
N LYS A 476 -23.87 -15.28 23.85
CA LYS A 476 -24.78 -16.21 23.15
C LYS A 476 -25.63 -15.50 22.09
N ASN A 477 -26.14 -14.31 22.41
CA ASN A 477 -26.91 -13.48 21.47
C ASN A 477 -26.07 -13.11 20.25
N TRP A 478 -24.80 -12.75 20.45
CA TRP A 478 -23.85 -12.54 19.36
C TRP A 478 -23.70 -13.75 18.46
N LYS A 479 -23.41 -14.91 19.04
CA LYS A 479 -23.25 -16.17 18.30
C LYS A 479 -24.48 -16.47 17.46
N SER A 480 -25.67 -16.33 18.05
CA SER A 480 -26.94 -16.50 17.33
C SER A 480 -27.10 -15.49 16.18
N GLN A 481 -26.80 -14.21 16.42
CA GLN A 481 -26.96 -13.12 15.44
C GLN A 481 -26.05 -13.28 14.21
N ILE A 482 -24.85 -13.84 14.38
CA ILE A 482 -23.88 -14.05 13.30
C ILE A 482 -23.93 -15.48 12.73
N GLY A 483 -24.81 -16.34 13.25
CA GLY A 483 -24.97 -17.73 12.82
C GLY A 483 -23.82 -18.66 13.22
N GLU A 484 -23.11 -18.36 14.30
CA GLU A 484 -22.03 -19.19 14.85
C GLU A 484 -22.63 -20.38 15.62
N GLN A 485 -22.36 -21.61 15.16
CA GLN A 485 -22.85 -22.81 15.83
C GLN A 485 -22.07 -23.09 17.12
N ILE A 486 -22.80 -23.57 18.13
CA ILE A 486 -22.23 -24.10 19.38
C ILE A 486 -21.95 -25.58 19.11
N HIS A 487 -20.67 -25.97 19.09
CA HIS A 487 -20.25 -27.35 18.90
C HIS A 487 -19.94 -28.03 20.22
#